data_AF-A0A4R6P085-F1
#
_entry.id   AF-A0A4R6P085-F1
#
_cell.length_a   1.000
_cell.length_b   1.000
_cell.length_c   1.000
_cell.angle_alpha   90.00
_cell.angle_beta   90.00
_cell.angle_gamma   90.00
#
_symmetry.space_group_name_H-M   'P 1'
#
loop_
_entity.id
_entity.type
_entity.pdbx_description
1 polymer ?
#
loop_
_entity_poly.entity_id
_entity_poly.type
_entity_poly.pdbx_seq_one_letter_code
_entity_poly.pdbx_strand_id
1 'polypeptide(L)'
;MASDRDLVADARAMTDRLRADDIDPRDRVVSAARNLLTALADEIERLRNEVNKLDVSCAAHRREYHDLHVSCEQRVMERNDARAQLDKVREHIDQRPEYVTACREAAPSADHDYYRWQGGAEARRQLAQKLGWTVPYEPGEKTGPKPTTEEARDE
;
A
#
# COMPACT_ATOMS: atom_id res chain seq x y z
N MET A 1 54.69 -62.93 46.28
CA MET A 1 53.35 -63.55 46.12
C MET A 1 52.35 -62.55 46.65
N ALA A 2 51.40 -62.09 45.84
CA ALA A 2 50.35 -61.20 46.32
C ALA A 2 49.60 -61.91 47.46
N SER A 3 49.28 -61.18 48.54
CA SER A 3 48.53 -61.74 49.66
C SER A 3 47.11 -62.03 49.20
N ASP A 4 46.52 -63.13 49.65
CA ASP A 4 45.16 -63.56 49.28
C ASP A 4 44.10 -62.48 49.54
N ARG A 5 44.37 -61.59 50.52
CA ARG A 5 43.57 -60.39 50.80
C ARG A 5 43.60 -59.34 49.68
N ASP A 6 44.75 -59.16 49.03
CA ASP A 6 44.90 -58.17 47.96
C ASP A 6 44.14 -58.61 46.71
N LEU A 7 44.15 -59.92 46.41
CA LEU A 7 43.36 -60.50 45.32
C LEU A 7 41.85 -60.37 45.55
N VAL A 8 41.38 -60.54 46.79
CA VAL A 8 39.96 -60.36 47.15
C VAL A 8 39.54 -58.89 47.09
N ALA A 9 40.43 -57.96 47.48
CA ALA A 9 40.17 -56.53 47.36
C ALA A 9 40.08 -56.08 45.90
N ASP A 10 41.00 -56.56 45.04
CA ASP A 10 41.00 -56.27 43.61
C ASP A 10 39.76 -56.88 42.91
N ALA A 11 39.37 -58.10 43.27
CA ALA A 11 38.16 -58.73 42.73
C ALA A 11 36.88 -57.98 43.12
N ARG A 12 36.80 -57.44 44.35
CA ARG A 12 35.69 -56.59 44.79
C ARG A 12 35.66 -55.27 44.05
N ALA A 13 36.80 -54.60 43.92
CA ALA A 13 36.92 -53.36 43.15
C ALA A 13 36.53 -53.57 41.67
N MET A 14 36.88 -54.72 41.08
CA MET A 14 36.49 -55.07 39.71
C MET A 14 34.99 -55.36 39.60
N THR A 15 34.40 -56.04 40.58
CA THR A 15 32.95 -56.29 40.64
C THR A 15 32.16 -54.99 40.83
N ASP A 16 32.63 -54.09 41.69
CA ASP A 16 31.99 -52.79 41.91
C ASP A 16 32.08 -51.89 40.66
N ARG A 17 33.19 -51.96 39.90
CA ARG A 17 33.30 -51.30 38.59
C ARG A 17 32.33 -51.90 37.57
N LEU A 18 32.26 -53.22 37.45
CA LEU A 18 31.32 -53.89 36.55
C LEU A 18 29.86 -53.58 36.91
N ARG A 19 29.55 -53.47 38.20
CA ARG A 19 28.22 -53.12 38.71
C ARG A 19 27.86 -51.64 38.53
N ALA A 20 28.85 -50.75 38.52
CA ALA A 20 28.67 -49.35 38.20
C ALA A 20 28.50 -49.10 36.68
N ASP A 21 29.13 -49.94 35.85
CA ASP A 21 28.96 -49.94 34.40
C ASP A 21 27.63 -50.59 33.96
N ASP A 22 27.03 -51.43 34.81
CA ASP A 22 25.73 -52.10 34.63
C ASP A 22 24.55 -51.16 34.95
N ILE A 23 24.57 -49.95 34.38
CA ILE A 23 23.34 -49.18 34.22
C ILE A 23 22.43 -50.01 33.30
N ASP A 24 21.31 -50.47 33.85
CA ASP A 24 20.30 -51.26 33.13
C ASP A 24 20.07 -50.64 31.73
N PRO A 25 20.29 -51.38 30.64
CA PRO A 25 20.00 -50.91 29.28
C PRO A 25 18.61 -50.27 29.16
N ARG A 26 17.65 -50.74 29.97
CA ARG A 26 16.33 -50.13 30.10
C ARG A 26 16.38 -48.69 30.61
N ASP A 27 17.17 -48.38 31.61
CA ASP A 27 17.32 -47.01 32.15
C ASP A 27 18.00 -46.07 31.14
N ARG A 28 18.93 -46.59 30.33
CA ARG A 28 19.52 -45.84 29.21
C ARG A 28 18.48 -45.50 28.15
N VAL A 29 17.65 -46.48 27.76
CA VAL A 29 16.56 -46.25 26.80
C VAL A 29 15.52 -45.29 27.36
N VAL A 30 15.14 -45.42 28.63
CA VAL A 30 14.17 -44.54 29.29
C VAL A 30 14.70 -43.11 29.39
N SER A 31 15.96 -42.91 29.75
CA SER A 31 16.58 -41.58 29.81
C SER A 31 16.71 -40.95 28.42
N ALA A 32 17.13 -41.71 27.41
CA ALA A 32 17.16 -41.24 26.02
C ALA A 32 15.76 -40.86 25.51
N ALA A 33 14.74 -41.69 25.77
CA ALA A 33 13.36 -41.41 25.41
C ALA A 33 12.84 -40.15 26.11
N ARG A 34 13.16 -39.96 27.41
CA ARG A 34 12.80 -38.75 28.16
C ARG A 34 13.46 -37.50 27.55
N ASN A 35 14.75 -37.57 27.22
CA ASN A 35 15.46 -36.45 26.61
C ASN A 35 14.88 -36.08 25.24
N LEU A 36 14.55 -37.09 24.42
CA LEU A 36 13.87 -36.87 23.13
C LEU A 36 12.48 -36.25 23.32
N LEU A 37 11.70 -36.72 24.29
CA LEU A 37 10.39 -36.15 24.61
C LEU A 37 10.50 -34.68 25.03
N THR A 38 11.49 -34.34 25.87
CA THR A 38 11.76 -32.94 26.25
C THR A 38 12.15 -32.10 25.04
N ALA A 39 13.08 -32.58 24.21
CA ALA A 39 13.49 -31.85 23.01
C ALA A 39 12.33 -31.63 22.02
N LEU A 40 11.46 -32.63 21.84
CA LEU A 40 10.27 -32.49 21.00
C LEU A 40 9.24 -31.53 21.61
N ALA A 41 9.08 -31.53 22.94
CA ALA A 41 8.19 -30.59 23.62
C ALA A 41 8.67 -29.14 23.45
N ASP A 42 9.97 -28.89 23.62
CA ASP A 42 10.60 -27.58 23.42
C ASP A 42 10.42 -27.10 21.96
N GLU A 43 10.60 -28.01 20.99
CA GLU A 43 10.42 -27.69 19.58
C GLU A 43 8.95 -27.39 19.22
N ILE A 44 8.00 -28.13 19.80
CA ILE A 44 6.56 -27.84 19.64
C ILE A 44 6.24 -26.45 20.19
N GLU A 45 6.78 -26.09 21.36
CA GLU A 45 6.59 -24.76 21.94
C GLU A 45 7.22 -23.66 21.07
N ARG A 46 8.43 -23.89 20.55
CA ARG A 46 9.09 -22.98 19.62
C ARG A 46 8.25 -22.73 18.37
N LEU A 47 7.77 -23.80 17.74
CA LEU A 47 6.94 -23.71 16.53
C LEU A 47 5.60 -23.02 16.80
N ARG A 48 4.97 -23.29 17.95
CA ARG A 48 3.73 -22.59 18.35
C ARG A 48 3.96 -21.08 18.49
N ASN A 49 5.08 -20.69 19.10
CA ASN A 49 5.45 -19.28 19.23
C ASN A 49 5.71 -18.63 17.87
N GLU A 50 6.31 -19.35 16.93
CA GLU A 50 6.54 -18.88 15.56
C GLU A 50 5.23 -18.71 14.79
N VAL A 51 4.33 -19.69 14.85
CA VAL A 51 2.99 -19.61 14.25
C VAL A 51 2.22 -18.41 14.82
N ASN A 52 2.21 -18.23 16.14
CA ASN A 52 1.52 -17.10 16.77
C ASN A 52 2.09 -15.74 16.32
N LYS A 53 3.40 -15.63 16.15
CA LYS A 53 4.03 -14.41 15.60
C LYS A 53 3.59 -14.15 14.17
N LEU A 54 3.56 -15.18 13.34
CA LEU A 54 3.10 -15.08 11.95
C LEU A 54 1.63 -14.70 11.87
N ASP A 55 0.77 -15.27 12.71
CA ASP A 55 -0.67 -14.96 12.73
C ASP A 55 -0.93 -13.49 13.07
N VAL A 56 -0.23 -12.95 14.07
CA VAL A 56 -0.33 -11.52 14.44
C VAL A 56 0.17 -10.65 13.29
N SER A 57 1.30 -11.00 12.67
CA SER A 57 1.84 -10.28 11.52
C SER A 57 0.88 -10.30 10.33
N CYS A 58 0.33 -11.46 9.98
CA CYS A 58 -0.64 -11.59 8.90
C CYS A 58 -1.94 -10.82 9.20
N ALA A 59 -2.41 -10.81 10.45
CA ALA A 59 -3.56 -10.00 10.84
C ALA A 59 -3.28 -8.50 10.71
N ALA A 60 -2.08 -8.04 11.06
CA ALA A 60 -1.67 -6.64 10.91
C ALA A 60 -1.62 -6.24 9.42
N HIS A 61 -0.93 -7.02 8.58
CA HIS A 61 -0.84 -6.75 7.14
C HIS A 61 -2.20 -6.77 6.46
N ARG A 62 -3.12 -7.67 6.86
CA ARG A 62 -4.49 -7.68 6.32
C ARG A 62 -5.25 -6.40 6.62
N ARG A 63 -5.08 -5.83 7.83
CA ARG A 63 -5.70 -4.54 8.18
C ARG A 63 -5.10 -3.40 7.37
N GLU A 64 -3.77 -3.32 7.30
CA GLU A 64 -3.09 -2.28 6.52
C GLU A 64 -3.49 -2.32 5.04
N TYR A 65 -3.55 -3.52 4.45
CA TYR A 65 -4.02 -3.68 3.07
C TYR A 65 -5.47 -3.22 2.90
N HIS A 66 -6.34 -3.57 3.85
CA HIS A 66 -7.74 -3.14 3.82
C HIS A 66 -7.86 -1.62 3.90
N ASP A 67 -7.14 -0.97 4.82
CA ASP A 67 -7.15 0.48 4.98
C ASP A 67 -6.61 1.19 3.72
N LEU A 68 -5.53 0.67 3.14
CA LEU A 68 -4.96 1.19 1.90
C LEU A 68 -5.92 1.01 0.72
N HIS A 69 -6.60 -0.13 0.65
CA HIS A 69 -7.58 -0.41 -0.40
C HIS A 69 -8.74 0.58 -0.34
N VAL A 70 -9.36 0.76 0.83
CA VAL A 70 -10.44 1.73 1.04
C VAL A 70 -9.96 3.15 0.72
N SER A 71 -8.75 3.53 1.13
CA SER A 71 -8.17 4.84 0.78
C SER A 71 -7.99 5.03 -0.72
N CYS A 72 -7.54 4.01 -1.45
CA CYS A 72 -7.40 4.05 -2.90
C CYS A 72 -8.75 4.23 -3.59
N GLU A 73 -9.77 3.49 -3.16
CA GLU A 73 -11.13 3.60 -3.71
C GLU A 73 -11.68 5.02 -3.52
N GLN A 74 -11.55 5.57 -2.31
CA GLN A 74 -11.98 6.94 -2.01
C GLN A 74 -11.29 7.97 -2.91
N ARG A 75 -9.95 7.88 -3.08
CA ARG A 75 -9.20 8.79 -3.95
C ARG A 75 -9.59 8.66 -5.43
N VAL A 76 -9.95 7.45 -5.88
CA VAL A 76 -10.45 7.23 -7.24
C VAL A 76 -11.81 7.90 -7.42
N MET A 77 -12.71 7.78 -6.45
CA MET A 77 -14.02 8.46 -6.49
C MET A 77 -13.85 9.99 -6.53
N GLU A 78 -13.07 10.56 -5.61
CA GLU A 78 -12.80 12.00 -5.55
C GLU A 78 -12.19 12.53 -6.85
N ARG A 79 -11.24 11.80 -7.45
CA ARG A 79 -10.64 12.16 -8.73
C ARG A 79 -11.68 12.13 -9.86
N ASN A 80 -12.55 11.13 -9.87
CA ASN A 80 -13.58 11.01 -10.91
C ASN A 80 -14.61 12.14 -10.77
N ASP A 81 -15.01 12.49 -9.55
CA ASP A 81 -15.91 13.61 -9.29
C ASP A 81 -15.27 14.94 -9.72
N ALA A 82 -14.02 15.17 -9.33
CA ALA A 82 -13.27 16.36 -9.74
C ALA A 82 -13.16 16.45 -11.27
N ARG A 83 -12.90 15.33 -11.96
CA ARG A 83 -12.86 15.28 -13.42
C ARG A 83 -14.22 15.62 -14.03
N ALA A 84 -15.31 15.08 -13.50
CA ALA A 84 -16.65 15.40 -13.98
C ALA A 84 -17.01 16.88 -13.78
N GLN A 85 -16.55 17.52 -12.70
CA GLN A 85 -16.71 18.96 -12.52
C GLN A 85 -15.83 19.77 -13.50
N LEU A 86 -14.60 19.35 -13.74
CA LEU A 86 -13.72 19.98 -14.72
C LEU A 86 -14.29 19.90 -16.14
N ASP A 87 -14.92 18.79 -16.52
CA ASP A 87 -15.56 18.64 -17.83
C ASP A 87 -16.71 19.64 -18.01
N LYS A 88 -17.53 19.87 -16.97
CA LYS A 88 -18.59 20.91 -16.99
C LYS A 88 -18.02 22.32 -17.11
N VAL A 89 -16.93 22.61 -16.40
CA VAL A 89 -16.25 23.91 -16.48
C VAL A 89 -15.64 24.12 -17.87
N ARG A 90 -15.06 23.07 -18.44
CA ARG A 90 -14.52 23.06 -19.80
C ARG A 90 -15.60 23.35 -20.84
N GLU A 91 -16.73 22.65 -20.76
CA GLU A 91 -17.88 22.88 -21.63
C GLU A 91 -18.39 24.33 -21.50
N HIS A 92 -18.47 24.85 -20.27
CA HIS A 92 -18.86 26.24 -20.05
C HIS A 92 -17.90 27.23 -20.74
N ILE A 93 -16.59 27.02 -20.66
CA ILE A 93 -15.60 27.86 -21.35
C ILE A 93 -15.70 27.70 -22.87
N ASP A 94 -15.90 26.47 -23.36
CA ASP A 94 -16.00 26.14 -24.77
C ASP A 94 -17.20 26.76 -25.48
N GLN A 95 -18.22 27.23 -24.73
CA GLN A 95 -19.33 28.02 -25.28
C GLN A 95 -18.92 29.47 -25.60
N ARG A 96 -17.75 29.94 -25.18
CA ARG A 96 -17.33 31.33 -25.38
C ARG A 96 -17.41 31.80 -26.85
N PRO A 97 -16.96 31.02 -27.87
CA PRO A 97 -17.08 31.42 -29.26
C PRO A 97 -18.52 31.71 -29.71
N GLU A 98 -19.52 31.03 -29.15
CA GLU A 98 -20.94 31.27 -29.46
C GLU A 98 -21.36 32.67 -28.99
N TYR A 99 -20.93 33.08 -27.79
CA TYR A 99 -21.19 34.42 -27.27
C TYR A 99 -20.44 35.50 -28.05
N VAL A 100 -19.19 35.22 -28.47
CA VAL A 100 -18.42 36.13 -29.32
C VAL A 100 -19.10 36.30 -30.68
N THR A 101 -19.59 35.22 -31.27
CA THR A 101 -20.33 35.24 -32.53
C THR A 101 -21.63 36.04 -32.39
N ALA A 102 -22.41 35.80 -31.32
CA ALA A 102 -23.61 36.57 -31.04
C ALA A 102 -23.33 38.08 -30.89
N CYS A 103 -22.22 38.46 -30.23
CA CYS A 103 -21.79 39.86 -30.17
C CYS A 103 -21.48 40.45 -31.55
N ARG A 104 -20.85 39.69 -32.46
CA ARG A 104 -20.51 40.13 -33.82
C ARG A 104 -21.75 40.28 -34.71
N GLU A 105 -22.75 39.44 -34.51
CA GLU A 105 -23.99 39.39 -35.30
C GLU A 105 -25.11 40.26 -34.72
N ALA A 106 -24.90 40.87 -33.55
CA ALA A 106 -25.88 41.73 -32.90
C ALA A 106 -26.32 42.88 -33.83
N ALA A 107 -27.63 43.05 -33.99
CA ALA A 107 -28.16 44.19 -34.73
C ALA A 107 -27.80 45.51 -34.01
N PRO A 108 -27.59 46.62 -34.74
CA PRO A 108 -27.25 47.92 -34.13
C PRO A 108 -28.30 48.47 -33.15
N SER A 109 -29.52 47.93 -33.16
CA SER A 109 -30.61 48.30 -32.24
C SER A 109 -30.73 47.37 -31.02
N ALA A 110 -29.84 46.38 -30.88
CA ALA A 110 -29.92 45.33 -29.86
C ALA A 110 -28.90 45.51 -28.72
N ASP A 111 -28.70 46.75 -28.26
CA ASP A 111 -27.69 47.12 -27.25
C ASP A 111 -27.75 46.25 -25.99
N HIS A 112 -28.96 45.97 -25.49
CA HIS A 112 -29.15 45.14 -24.29
C HIS A 112 -28.63 43.71 -24.47
N ASP A 113 -28.91 43.08 -25.61
CA ASP A 113 -28.45 41.72 -25.90
C ASP A 113 -26.94 41.69 -26.13
N TYR A 114 -26.39 42.72 -26.80
CA TYR A 114 -24.96 42.89 -26.99
C TYR A 114 -24.21 42.91 -25.64
N TYR A 115 -24.63 43.75 -24.69
CA TYR A 115 -23.97 43.82 -23.37
C TYR A 115 -24.11 42.51 -22.58
N ARG A 116 -25.27 41.84 -22.68
CA ARG A 116 -25.48 40.54 -22.03
C ARG A 116 -24.51 39.50 -22.58
N TRP A 117 -24.35 39.43 -23.90
CA TRP A 117 -23.43 38.48 -24.52
C TRP A 117 -21.97 38.82 -24.23
N GLN A 118 -21.60 40.11 -24.23
CA GLN A 118 -20.26 40.56 -23.90
C GLN A 118 -19.87 40.15 -22.47
N GLY A 119 -20.76 40.34 -21.50
CA GLY A 119 -20.54 39.88 -20.12
C GLY A 119 -20.35 38.35 -20.04
N GLY A 120 -21.15 37.58 -20.78
CA GLY A 120 -21.03 36.13 -20.84
C GLY A 120 -19.73 35.62 -21.47
N ALA A 121 -19.25 36.29 -22.53
CA ALA A 121 -17.98 35.97 -23.18
C ALA A 121 -16.78 36.33 -22.29
N GLU A 122 -16.88 37.42 -21.54
CA GLU A 122 -15.84 37.92 -20.66
C GLU A 122 -15.69 37.07 -19.39
N ALA A 123 -16.80 36.66 -18.76
CA ALA A 123 -16.77 35.76 -17.61
C ALA A 123 -16.04 34.44 -17.93
N ARG A 124 -16.31 33.85 -19.10
CA ARG A 124 -15.64 32.63 -19.58
C ARG A 124 -14.15 32.84 -19.83
N ARG A 125 -13.76 33.98 -20.41
CA ARG A 125 -12.34 34.35 -20.59
C ARG A 125 -11.61 34.42 -19.26
N GLN A 126 -12.19 35.13 -18.29
CA GLN A 126 -11.58 35.30 -16.97
C GLN A 126 -11.46 33.97 -16.24
N LEU A 127 -12.48 33.11 -16.31
CA LEU A 127 -12.45 31.79 -15.71
C LEU A 127 -11.34 30.93 -16.33
N ALA A 128 -11.28 30.85 -17.66
CA ALA A 128 -10.22 30.11 -18.37
C ALA A 128 -8.82 30.61 -17.99
N GLN A 129 -8.62 31.93 -17.94
CA GLN A 129 -7.34 32.52 -17.54
C GLN A 129 -6.97 32.18 -16.10
N LYS A 130 -7.93 32.23 -15.17
CA LYS A 130 -7.71 31.87 -13.76
C LYS A 130 -7.35 30.39 -13.58
N LEU A 131 -7.86 29.52 -14.45
CA LEU A 131 -7.52 28.09 -14.49
C LEU A 131 -6.22 27.79 -15.25
N GLY A 132 -5.58 28.81 -15.85
CA GLY A 132 -4.39 28.62 -16.67
C GLY A 132 -4.69 27.92 -18.00
N TRP A 133 -5.91 28.05 -18.52
CA TRP A 133 -6.35 27.42 -19.77
C TRP A 133 -6.37 28.39 -20.94
N THR A 134 -6.30 27.86 -22.16
CA THR A 134 -6.48 28.59 -23.41
C THR A 134 -7.90 29.16 -23.49
N VAL A 135 -8.04 30.30 -24.16
CA VAL A 135 -9.33 30.99 -24.28
C VAL A 135 -9.83 30.83 -25.72
N PRO A 136 -10.81 29.95 -25.99
CA PRO A 136 -11.34 29.80 -27.33
C PRO A 136 -12.07 31.08 -27.74
N TYR A 137 -11.80 31.54 -28.95
CA TYR A 137 -12.29 32.78 -29.53
C TYR A 137 -13.08 32.53 -30.82
N GLU A 138 -12.60 31.67 -31.71
CA GLU A 138 -13.32 31.32 -32.95
C GLU A 138 -14.14 30.02 -32.84
N PRO A 139 -15.21 29.86 -33.63
CA PRO A 139 -15.99 28.62 -33.68
C PRO A 139 -15.11 27.41 -34.01
N GLY A 140 -15.26 26.33 -33.24
CA GLY A 140 -14.47 25.10 -33.39
C GLY A 140 -13.22 25.05 -32.51
N GLU A 141 -12.78 26.17 -31.94
CA GLU A 141 -11.70 26.16 -30.94
C GLU A 141 -12.17 25.52 -29.63
N LYS A 142 -11.23 24.88 -28.93
CA LYS A 142 -11.47 24.22 -27.64
C LYS A 142 -10.47 24.67 -26.61
N THR A 143 -10.94 24.87 -25.39
CA THR A 143 -10.09 25.18 -24.25
C THR A 143 -9.29 23.94 -23.84
N GLY A 144 -8.08 24.19 -23.35
CA GLY A 144 -7.19 23.21 -22.77
C GLY A 144 -6.15 23.88 -21.88
N PRO A 145 -5.35 23.11 -21.13
CA PRO A 145 -4.25 23.67 -20.35
C PRO A 145 -3.30 24.48 -21.25
N LYS A 146 -2.85 25.65 -20.81
CA LYS A 146 -1.77 26.34 -21.51
C LYS A 146 -0.48 25.54 -21.36
N PRO A 147 0.35 25.46 -22.42
CA PRO A 147 1.69 24.88 -22.29
C PRO A 147 2.45 25.68 -21.23
N THR A 148 3.15 24.97 -20.34
CA THR A 148 3.98 25.62 -19.34
C THR A 148 5.20 26.22 -20.03
N THR A 149 5.71 27.33 -19.50
CA THR A 149 6.82 28.10 -20.10
C THR A 149 8.12 27.29 -20.28
N GLU A 150 8.22 26.09 -19.70
CA GLU A 150 9.33 25.16 -19.90
C GLU A 150 9.23 24.38 -21.21
N GLU A 151 8.02 24.01 -21.65
CA GLU A 151 7.81 23.25 -22.90
C GLU A 151 7.98 24.12 -24.15
N ALA A 152 7.83 25.45 -24.03
CA ALA A 152 7.95 26.40 -25.14
C ALA A 152 9.40 26.84 -25.47
N ARG A 153 10.41 26.34 -24.74
CA ARG A 153 11.83 26.66 -24.99
C ARG A 153 12.57 25.64 -25.86
N ASP A 154 11.97 24.47 -26.09
CA ASP A 154 12.58 23.35 -26.80
C ASP A 154 12.02 23.17 -28.24
N GLU A 155 11.20 24.11 -28.72
CA GLU A 155 10.73 24.23 -30.12
C GLU A 155 11.35 25.45 -30.82
#